data_AF-A0A970WSL8-F1
#
_entry.id   AF-A0A970WSL8-F1
#
_cell.length_a   1.000
_cell.length_b   1.000
_cell.length_c   1.000
_cell.angle_alpha   90.00
_cell.angle_beta   90.00
_cell.angle_gamma   90.00
#
_symmetry.space_group_name_H-M   'P 1'
#
loop_
_entity.id
_entity.type
_entity.pdbx_description
1 polymer ?
#
loop_
_entity_poly.entity_id
_entity_poly.type
_entity_poly.pdbx_seq_one_letter_code
_entity_poly.pdbx_strand_id
1 'polypeptide(L)'
;MSVGWLLDGDLFHGYRDALIAAIHAQGHDVKVIHTPSPPFRWDDVGCSYRETFPKDACVVSHGDIELVTRIVRERRWTPGAFATVENFFCSSYACHYGRFLLNRDYVMLPFGELARCKEFLFASLGRDDRIFVRPDSPLKLFTGQIAGRDTFSADLEFMAFYEFAPSTLVVVSSPKEIECEWRFVVADRKIVTGCQYKQDAKLDYQPR
;
A
#
# COMPACT_ATOMS: atom_id res chain seq x y z
N MET A 1 2.52 -29.69 -1.35
CA MET A 1 3.63 -28.92 -1.96
C MET A 1 4.17 -28.01 -0.88
N SER A 2 5.48 -27.99 -0.64
CA SER A 2 6.09 -27.06 0.34
C SER A 2 6.31 -25.72 -0.34
N VAL A 3 5.93 -24.64 0.34
CA VAL A 3 6.09 -23.25 -0.11
C VAL A 3 7.17 -22.61 0.74
N GLY A 4 8.11 -21.90 0.11
CA GLY A 4 9.07 -21.06 0.82
C GLY A 4 8.44 -19.72 1.20
N TRP A 5 8.65 -19.27 2.42
CA TRP A 5 8.23 -17.96 2.90
C TRP A 5 9.46 -17.12 3.17
N LEU A 6 9.59 -16.00 2.46
CA LEU A 6 10.59 -14.99 2.74
C LEU A 6 9.96 -13.89 3.58
N LEU A 7 10.38 -13.75 4.83
CA LEU A 7 9.83 -12.76 5.76
C LEU A 7 10.82 -11.63 6.01
N ASP A 8 10.34 -10.39 5.98
CA ASP A 8 11.07 -9.25 6.53
C ASP A 8 11.02 -9.30 8.06
N GLY A 9 12.20 -9.44 8.67
CA GLY A 9 12.41 -9.55 10.10
C GLY A 9 12.15 -8.26 10.88
N ASP A 10 12.10 -7.11 10.20
CA ASP A 10 12.11 -5.77 10.80
C ASP A 10 10.71 -5.12 10.88
N LEU A 11 9.69 -5.66 10.20
CA LEU A 11 8.36 -5.03 10.14
C LEU A 11 7.32 -5.64 11.08
N PHE A 12 7.48 -6.89 11.48
CA PHE A 12 6.37 -7.68 12.03
C PHE A 12 6.57 -8.12 13.47
N HIS A 13 7.32 -7.35 14.27
CA HIS A 13 7.71 -7.73 15.63
C HIS A 13 6.55 -8.22 16.53
N GLY A 14 5.35 -7.65 16.35
CA GLY A 14 4.18 -8.01 17.16
C GLY A 14 3.56 -9.39 16.87
N TYR A 15 3.83 -9.99 15.70
CA TYR A 15 3.24 -11.28 15.32
C TYR A 15 4.17 -12.21 14.54
N ARG A 16 5.42 -11.82 14.28
CA ARG A 16 6.38 -12.56 13.45
C ARG A 16 6.53 -14.00 13.91
N ASP A 17 6.76 -14.22 15.20
CA ASP A 17 7.06 -15.56 15.71
C ASP A 17 5.81 -16.47 15.64
N ALA A 18 4.62 -15.90 15.87
CA ALA A 18 3.36 -16.60 15.66
C ALA A 18 3.12 -16.95 14.18
N LEU A 19 3.47 -16.04 13.25
CA LEU A 19 3.41 -16.27 11.82
C LEU A 19 4.38 -17.39 11.40
N ILE A 20 5.64 -17.36 11.85
CA ILE A 20 6.63 -18.41 11.59
C ILE A 20 6.13 -19.76 12.09
N ALA A 21 5.62 -19.82 13.33
CA ALA A 21 5.06 -21.04 13.89
C ALA A 21 3.87 -21.57 13.07
N ALA A 22 2.97 -20.69 12.63
CA ALA A 22 1.84 -21.06 11.79
C ALA A 22 2.26 -21.58 10.40
N ILE A 23 3.31 -21.01 9.80
CA ILE A 23 3.86 -21.47 8.52
C ILE A 23 4.50 -22.86 8.68
N HIS A 24 5.33 -23.05 9.71
CA HIS A 24 5.94 -24.35 9.99
C HIS A 24 4.91 -25.44 10.31
N ALA A 25 3.86 -25.11 11.08
CA ALA A 25 2.79 -26.04 11.41
C ALA A 25 2.04 -26.56 10.16
N GLN A 26 2.07 -25.81 9.06
CA GLN A 26 1.50 -26.20 7.76
C GLN A 26 2.50 -26.94 6.85
N GLY A 27 3.73 -27.20 7.32
CA GLY A 27 4.76 -27.94 6.58
C GLY A 27 5.47 -27.10 5.51
N HIS A 28 5.56 -25.79 5.72
CA HIS A 28 6.23 -24.85 4.82
C HIS A 28 7.58 -24.39 5.39
N ASP A 29 8.50 -23.92 4.53
CA ASP A 29 9.82 -23.41 4.93
C ASP A 29 9.76 -21.89 5.11
N VAL A 30 10.54 -21.36 6.05
CA VAL A 30 10.66 -19.93 6.31
C VAL A 30 12.12 -19.50 6.26
N LYS A 31 12.40 -18.38 5.61
CA LYS A 31 13.65 -17.63 5.72
C LYS A 31 13.32 -16.20 6.13
N VAL A 32 13.95 -15.76 7.20
CA VAL A 32 13.84 -14.37 7.66
C VAL A 32 15.05 -13.61 7.15
N ILE A 33 14.82 -12.44 6.58
CA ILE A 33 15.86 -11.51 6.15
C ILE A 33 15.67 -10.16 6.85
N HIS A 34 16.73 -9.38 6.91
CA HIS A 34 16.73 -8.05 7.50
C HIS A 34 17.13 -7.03 6.46
N THR A 35 16.59 -5.82 6.58
CA THR A 35 16.95 -4.72 5.70
C THR A 35 18.45 -4.46 5.80
N PRO A 36 19.18 -4.38 4.68
CA PRO A 36 20.61 -4.08 4.68
C PRO A 36 20.85 -2.75 5.39
N SER A 37 21.70 -2.78 6.41
CA SER A 37 22.12 -1.57 7.09
C SER A 37 23.18 -0.85 6.24
N PRO A 38 23.18 0.50 6.17
CA PRO A 38 24.25 1.24 5.52
C PRO A 38 25.63 0.77 5.99
N PRO A 39 26.62 0.61 5.08
CA PRO A 39 26.59 0.99 3.67
C PRO A 39 26.01 -0.08 2.72
N PHE A 40 25.55 -1.22 3.24
CA PHE A 40 25.13 -2.37 2.44
C PHE A 40 23.75 -2.17 1.79
N ARG A 41 23.54 -2.89 0.70
CA ARG A 41 22.34 -2.87 -0.15
C ARG A 41 21.89 -4.29 -0.46
N TRP A 42 20.67 -4.42 -0.95
CA TRP A 42 20.10 -5.71 -1.38
C TRP A 42 20.87 -6.38 -2.53
N ASP A 43 21.70 -5.62 -3.24
CA ASP A 43 22.52 -6.11 -4.35
C ASP A 43 23.92 -6.57 -3.89
N ASP A 44 24.28 -6.33 -2.62
CA ASP A 44 25.55 -6.77 -2.06
C ASP A 44 25.51 -8.26 -1.67
N VAL A 45 26.62 -8.96 -1.94
CA VAL A 45 26.81 -10.38 -1.61
C VAL A 45 26.67 -10.58 -0.09
N GLY A 46 25.91 -11.59 0.32
CA GLY A 46 25.61 -11.87 1.73
C GLY A 46 24.46 -11.06 2.33
N CYS A 47 24.02 -9.98 1.68
CA CYS A 47 22.81 -9.23 2.03
C CYS A 47 21.64 -9.53 1.08
N SER A 48 21.93 -10.15 -0.06
CA SER A 48 20.97 -10.40 -1.12
C SER A 48 19.94 -11.45 -0.74
N TYR A 49 18.66 -11.05 -0.77
CA TYR A 49 17.54 -11.96 -0.64
C TYR A 49 17.53 -13.07 -1.72
N ARG A 50 18.23 -12.87 -2.85
CA ARG A 50 18.24 -13.79 -4.00
C ARG A 50 18.89 -15.13 -3.70
N GLU A 51 19.69 -15.21 -2.64
CA GLU A 51 20.40 -16.41 -2.21
C GLU A 51 19.59 -17.26 -1.22
N THR A 52 18.47 -16.74 -0.70
CA THR A 52 17.66 -17.41 0.33
C THR A 52 16.94 -18.67 -0.16
N PHE A 53 16.53 -18.66 -1.43
CA PHE A 53 15.87 -19.78 -2.09
C PHE A 53 16.41 -19.95 -3.53
N PRO A 54 16.35 -21.18 -4.08
CA PRO A 54 16.69 -21.42 -5.48
C PRO A 54 15.88 -20.54 -6.43
N LYS A 55 16.45 -20.22 -7.59
CA LYS A 55 15.70 -19.58 -8.68
C LYS A 55 14.53 -20.48 -9.09
N ASP A 56 13.41 -19.87 -9.47
CA ASP A 56 12.19 -20.53 -9.94
C ASP A 56 11.46 -21.37 -8.86
N ALA A 57 11.90 -21.29 -7.60
CA ALA A 57 11.24 -21.93 -6.47
C ALA A 57 9.84 -21.34 -6.21
N CYS A 58 8.99 -22.14 -5.55
CA CYS A 58 7.69 -21.70 -5.07
C CYS A 58 7.86 -20.90 -3.78
N VAL A 59 7.96 -19.57 -3.89
CA VAL A 59 8.22 -18.67 -2.76
C VAL A 59 7.21 -17.53 -2.74
N VAL A 60 6.74 -17.20 -1.54
CA VAL A 60 5.96 -16.00 -1.22
C VAL A 60 6.79 -15.11 -0.32
N SER A 61 6.90 -13.83 -0.67
CA SER A 61 7.47 -12.80 0.20
C SER A 61 6.39 -12.07 0.98
N HIS A 62 6.71 -11.78 2.23
CA HIS A 62 5.90 -10.95 3.14
C HIS A 62 6.85 -9.96 3.81
N GLY A 63 6.77 -8.70 3.42
CA GLY A 63 7.73 -7.67 3.81
C GLY A 63 7.31 -6.28 3.36
N ASP A 64 8.24 -5.33 3.38
CA ASP A 64 7.96 -3.98 2.92
C ASP A 64 7.63 -3.97 1.43
N ILE A 65 6.93 -2.93 1.00
CA ILE A 65 6.45 -2.82 -0.37
C ILE A 65 7.59 -2.66 -1.38
N GLU A 66 8.74 -2.10 -1.01
CA GLU A 66 9.91 -1.96 -1.89
C GLU A 66 10.52 -3.34 -2.19
N LEU A 67 10.83 -4.12 -1.16
CA LEU A 67 11.35 -5.50 -1.29
C LEU A 67 10.38 -6.36 -2.09
N VAL A 68 9.09 -6.35 -1.72
CA VAL A 68 8.05 -7.11 -2.42
C VAL A 68 7.97 -6.70 -3.90
N THR A 69 8.01 -5.39 -4.20
CA THR A 69 7.98 -4.89 -5.58
C THR A 69 9.22 -5.32 -6.37
N ARG A 70 10.42 -5.31 -5.75
CA ARG A 70 11.65 -5.81 -6.38
C ARG A 70 11.54 -7.29 -6.73
N ILE A 71 11.11 -8.13 -5.78
CA ILE A 71 10.94 -9.58 -5.97
C ILE A 71 9.97 -9.88 -7.11
N VAL A 72 8.81 -9.21 -7.13
CA VAL A 72 7.79 -9.38 -8.17
C VAL A 72 8.33 -8.96 -9.54
N ARG A 73 9.05 -7.82 -9.61
CA ARG A 73 9.62 -7.31 -10.87
C ARG A 73 10.70 -8.23 -11.43
N GLU A 74 11.53 -8.82 -10.59
CA GLU A 74 12.59 -9.74 -10.99
C GLU A 74 12.05 -11.11 -11.44
N ARG A 75 10.81 -11.46 -11.06
CA ARG A 75 10.17 -12.74 -11.41
C ARG A 75 11.04 -13.95 -11.08
N ARG A 76 11.83 -13.86 -10.01
CA ARG A 76 12.76 -14.92 -9.58
C ARG A 76 12.03 -16.12 -8.99
N TRP A 77 10.89 -15.90 -8.35
CA TRP A 77 10.07 -16.91 -7.70
C TRP A 77 8.61 -16.76 -8.12
N THR A 78 7.85 -17.85 -8.02
CA THR A 78 6.40 -17.86 -8.31
C THR A 78 5.62 -18.35 -7.08
N PRO A 79 4.67 -17.57 -6.52
CA PRO A 79 4.18 -16.29 -7.04
C PRO A 79 5.06 -15.08 -6.72
N GLY A 80 6.08 -15.21 -5.87
CA GLY A 80 6.94 -14.11 -5.44
C GLY A 80 6.30 -13.26 -4.34
N ALA A 81 5.04 -12.86 -4.49
CA ALA A 81 4.26 -12.17 -3.46
C ALA A 81 2.75 -12.40 -3.66
N PHE A 82 1.97 -12.21 -2.59
CA PHE A 82 0.51 -12.07 -2.70
C PHE A 82 0.13 -10.64 -3.08
N ALA A 83 0.58 -10.19 -4.25
CA ALA A 83 0.30 -8.84 -4.73
C ALA A 83 0.17 -8.83 -6.26
N THR A 84 -0.82 -8.11 -6.76
CA THR A 84 -0.89 -7.66 -8.15
C THR A 84 -0.85 -6.14 -8.12
N VAL A 85 0.34 -5.58 -7.99
CA VAL A 85 0.55 -4.15 -7.63
C VAL A 85 -0.18 -3.23 -8.61
N GLU A 86 -0.18 -3.58 -9.89
CA GLU A 86 -0.86 -2.86 -10.97
C GLU A 86 -2.38 -2.77 -10.77
N ASN A 87 -2.99 -3.73 -10.09
CA ASN A 87 -4.42 -3.73 -9.78
C ASN A 87 -4.78 -2.84 -8.59
N PHE A 88 -3.80 -2.41 -7.79
CA PHE A 88 -4.04 -1.56 -6.62
C PHE A 88 -3.96 -0.05 -6.91
N PHE A 89 -3.65 0.34 -8.15
CA PHE A 89 -3.76 1.73 -8.58
C PHE A 89 -5.24 2.14 -8.65
N CYS A 90 -5.57 3.35 -8.19
CA CYS A 90 -6.94 3.84 -8.19
C CYS A 90 -7.52 3.89 -9.61
N SER A 91 -6.71 4.33 -10.57
CA SER A 91 -6.99 4.36 -12.01
C SER A 91 -7.27 2.98 -12.59
N SER A 92 -6.72 1.92 -11.98
CA SER A 92 -6.96 0.53 -12.33
C SER A 92 -8.28 0.03 -11.71
N TYR A 93 -8.45 0.11 -10.40
CA TYR A 93 -9.59 -0.52 -9.74
C TYR A 93 -10.90 0.27 -9.83
N ALA A 94 -10.86 1.58 -10.08
CA ALA A 94 -12.07 2.42 -10.01
C ALA A 94 -13.12 2.08 -11.08
N CYS A 95 -12.69 1.61 -12.27
CA CYS A 95 -13.61 1.18 -13.32
C CYS A 95 -14.34 -0.14 -12.98
N HIS A 96 -13.75 -0.97 -12.11
CA HIS A 96 -14.32 -2.26 -11.70
C HIS A 96 -15.23 -2.13 -10.49
N TYR A 97 -14.87 -1.26 -9.54
CA TYR A 97 -15.53 -1.16 -8.24
C TYR A 97 -16.22 0.19 -7.99
N GLY A 98 -16.33 1.08 -8.98
CA GLY A 98 -16.76 2.47 -8.80
C GLY A 98 -18.01 2.66 -7.94
N ARG A 99 -19.03 1.81 -8.08
CA ARG A 99 -20.27 1.89 -7.26
C ARG A 99 -20.06 1.58 -5.78
N PHE A 100 -18.99 0.89 -5.44
CA PHE A 100 -18.63 0.46 -4.09
C PHE A 100 -17.55 1.33 -3.45
N LEU A 101 -16.95 2.27 -4.20
CA LEU A 101 -15.92 3.16 -3.68
C LEU A 101 -16.53 4.23 -2.77
N LEU A 102 -15.89 4.48 -1.62
CA LEU A 102 -16.25 5.55 -0.70
C LEU A 102 -16.11 6.93 -1.38
N ASN A 103 -14.98 7.17 -2.05
CA ASN A 103 -14.70 8.37 -2.83
C ASN A 103 -15.06 8.16 -4.31
N ARG A 104 -16.33 7.84 -4.59
CA ARG A 104 -16.81 7.61 -5.97
C ARG A 104 -16.87 8.86 -6.83
N ASP A 105 -16.96 10.04 -6.21
CA ASP A 105 -16.91 11.34 -6.86
C ASP A 105 -15.47 11.85 -6.86
N TYR A 106 -14.77 11.63 -7.96
CA TYR A 106 -13.36 11.98 -8.06
C TYR A 106 -12.96 12.57 -9.41
N VAL A 107 -11.84 13.27 -9.41
CA VAL A 107 -11.08 13.69 -10.59
C VAL A 107 -9.67 13.12 -10.45
N MET A 108 -9.13 12.57 -11.54
CA MET A 108 -7.74 12.14 -11.64
C MET A 108 -6.97 13.13 -12.52
N LEU A 109 -5.85 13.64 -12.02
CA LEU A 109 -4.99 14.59 -12.73
C LEU A 109 -3.54 14.50 -12.23
N PRO A 110 -2.55 14.97 -13.00
CA PRO A 110 -1.17 15.07 -12.52
C PRO A 110 -1.07 15.96 -11.28
N PHE A 111 -0.22 15.61 -10.32
CA PHE A 111 -0.01 16.39 -9.08
C PHE A 111 0.33 17.86 -9.37
N GLY A 112 1.18 18.12 -10.38
CA GLY A 112 1.59 19.47 -10.76
C GLY A 112 0.43 20.36 -11.23
N GLU A 113 -0.71 19.77 -11.61
CA GLU A 113 -1.89 20.51 -12.07
C GLU A 113 -2.83 20.93 -10.93
N LEU A 114 -2.61 20.46 -9.70
CA LEU A 114 -3.46 20.76 -8.56
C LEU A 114 -3.57 22.27 -8.30
N ALA A 115 -2.45 22.99 -8.30
CA ALA A 115 -2.41 24.43 -8.07
C ALA A 115 -3.18 25.21 -9.15
N ARG A 116 -2.97 24.87 -10.42
CA ARG A 116 -3.62 25.51 -11.58
C ARG A 116 -5.12 25.24 -11.61
N CYS A 117 -5.54 24.03 -11.21
CA CYS A 117 -6.93 23.58 -11.22
C CYS A 117 -7.69 23.86 -9.92
N LYS A 118 -7.08 24.55 -8.94
CA LYS A 118 -7.65 24.78 -7.59
C LYS A 118 -9.14 25.16 -7.62
N GLU A 119 -9.47 26.25 -8.31
CA GLU A 119 -10.86 26.77 -8.29
C GLU A 119 -11.87 25.78 -8.87
N PHE A 120 -11.51 25.07 -9.94
CA PHE A 120 -12.34 24.02 -10.51
C PHE A 120 -12.54 22.85 -9.53
N LEU A 121 -11.46 22.41 -8.88
CA LEU A 121 -11.50 21.28 -7.95
C LEU A 121 -12.39 21.59 -6.74
N PHE A 122 -12.22 22.76 -6.12
CA PHE A 122 -13.06 23.13 -4.98
C PHE A 122 -14.53 23.40 -5.39
N ALA A 123 -14.78 23.98 -6.56
CA ALA A 123 -16.15 24.15 -7.06
C ALA A 123 -16.85 22.81 -7.32
N SER A 124 -16.12 21.81 -7.80
CA SER A 124 -16.68 20.51 -8.21
C SER A 124 -16.78 19.50 -7.05
N LEU A 125 -15.78 19.48 -6.18
CA LEU A 125 -15.57 18.44 -5.16
C LEU A 125 -15.52 19.00 -3.72
N GLY A 126 -15.46 20.31 -3.55
CA GLY A 126 -15.30 20.94 -2.23
C GLY A 126 -16.49 20.70 -1.30
N ARG A 127 -16.21 20.44 -0.03
CA ARG A 127 -17.18 20.46 1.07
C ARG A 127 -16.54 21.19 2.24
N ASP A 128 -17.22 22.19 2.78
CA ASP A 128 -16.69 23.09 3.82
C ASP A 128 -15.29 23.63 3.48
N ASP A 129 -15.11 24.10 2.24
CA ASP A 129 -13.83 24.58 1.71
C ASP A 129 -12.67 23.59 1.86
N ARG A 130 -12.97 22.29 1.79
CA ARG A 130 -12.01 21.20 1.86
C ARG A 130 -12.21 20.21 0.72
N ILE A 131 -11.10 19.63 0.25
CA ILE A 131 -11.06 18.49 -0.67
C ILE A 131 -10.15 17.40 -0.10
N PHE A 132 -10.33 16.16 -0.54
CA PHE A 132 -9.43 15.06 -0.19
C PHE A 132 -8.53 14.73 -1.39
N VAL A 133 -7.22 14.65 -1.15
CA VAL A 133 -6.21 14.35 -2.17
C VAL A 133 -5.40 13.13 -1.74
N ARG A 134 -5.23 12.16 -2.64
CA ARG A 134 -4.37 10.98 -2.43
C ARG A 134 -3.60 10.60 -3.69
N PRO A 135 -2.49 9.87 -3.60
CA PRO A 135 -1.86 9.30 -4.78
C PRO A 135 -2.77 8.25 -5.43
N ASP A 136 -2.66 8.15 -6.75
CA ASP A 136 -3.21 7.02 -7.51
C ASP A 136 -2.52 5.70 -7.11
N SER A 137 -1.20 5.78 -6.94
CA SER A 137 -0.32 4.66 -6.62
C SER A 137 -0.59 4.08 -5.21
N PRO A 138 -0.53 2.74 -5.05
CA PRO A 138 -0.66 2.07 -3.75
C PRO A 138 0.59 2.22 -2.87
N LEU A 139 1.70 2.72 -3.43
CA LEU A 139 3.02 2.77 -2.78
C LEU A 139 3.16 3.91 -1.76
N LYS A 140 2.05 4.59 -1.41
CA LYS A 140 1.99 5.69 -0.42
C LYS A 140 3.04 6.77 -0.67
N LEU A 141 3.16 7.24 -1.92
CA LEU A 141 4.05 8.35 -2.30
C LEU A 141 3.88 9.57 -1.39
N PHE A 142 2.65 9.79 -0.91
CA PHE A 142 2.34 10.60 0.25
C PHE A 142 1.09 10.04 0.93
N THR A 143 0.85 10.44 2.17
CA THR A 143 -0.38 10.06 2.88
C THR A 143 -1.55 10.86 2.32
N GLY A 144 -2.61 10.18 1.89
CA GLY A 144 -3.83 10.86 1.45
C GLY A 144 -4.40 11.72 2.57
N GLN A 145 -4.75 12.97 2.27
CA GLN A 145 -5.10 13.95 3.28
C GLN A 145 -6.11 14.98 2.77
N ILE A 146 -6.62 15.76 3.72
CA ILE A 146 -7.50 16.89 3.47
C ILE A 146 -6.66 18.12 3.13
N ALA A 147 -7.07 18.85 2.09
CA ALA A 147 -6.50 20.14 1.74
C ALA A 147 -7.58 21.22 1.85
N GLY A 148 -7.26 22.30 2.56
CA GLY A 148 -8.13 23.45 2.75
C GLY A 148 -7.98 24.45 1.62
N ARG A 149 -9.04 25.19 1.28
CA ARG A 149 -9.00 26.21 0.23
C ARG A 149 -7.96 27.29 0.54
N ASP A 150 -7.92 27.76 1.77
CA ASP A 150 -7.04 28.86 2.18
C ASP A 150 -5.60 28.40 2.46
N THR A 151 -5.44 27.13 2.86
CA THR A 151 -4.13 26.51 3.16
C THR A 151 -3.55 25.74 1.97
N PHE A 152 -4.22 25.76 0.82
CA PHE A 152 -3.96 24.82 -0.28
C PHE A 152 -2.50 24.75 -0.70
N SER A 153 -1.81 25.89 -0.83
CA SER A 153 -0.39 25.90 -1.22
C SER A 153 0.50 25.19 -0.20
N ALA A 154 0.27 25.43 1.11
CA ALA A 154 1.02 24.76 2.17
C ALA A 154 0.70 23.27 2.23
N ASP A 155 -0.56 22.89 2.00
CA ASP A 155 -0.97 21.48 1.94
C ASP A 155 -0.29 20.74 0.77
N LEU A 156 -0.15 21.40 -0.39
CA LEU A 156 0.58 20.85 -1.55
C LEU A 156 2.07 20.72 -1.27
N GLU A 157 2.70 21.71 -0.62
CA GLU A 157 4.11 21.62 -0.22
C GLU A 157 4.33 20.45 0.74
N PHE A 158 3.42 20.25 1.70
CA PHE A 158 3.49 19.11 2.62
C PHE A 158 3.31 17.76 1.90
N MET A 159 2.40 17.67 0.92
CA MET A 159 2.28 16.47 0.06
C MET A 159 3.56 16.20 -0.74
N ALA A 160 4.18 17.24 -1.28
CA ALA A 160 5.38 17.17 -2.10
C ALA A 160 6.68 17.01 -1.29
N PHE A 161 6.58 16.84 0.04
CA PHE A 161 7.74 16.56 0.89
C PHE A 161 8.50 15.30 0.45
N TYR A 162 7.78 14.31 -0.09
CA TYR A 162 8.39 13.14 -0.71
C TYR A 162 8.76 13.43 -2.17
N GLU A 163 9.95 13.04 -2.59
CA GLU A 163 10.39 13.24 -3.97
C GLU A 163 9.63 12.32 -4.95
N PHE A 164 8.70 12.89 -5.72
CA PHE A 164 8.04 12.22 -6.85
C PHE A 164 7.83 13.20 -8.02
N ALA A 165 7.66 12.66 -9.23
CA ALA A 165 7.52 13.49 -10.43
C ALA A 165 6.22 14.30 -10.41
N PRO A 166 6.19 15.58 -10.84
CA PRO A 166 4.96 16.36 -10.95
C PRO A 166 3.89 15.74 -11.86
N SER A 167 4.30 14.86 -12.78
CA SER A 167 3.43 14.08 -13.66
C SER A 167 2.72 12.90 -12.95
N THR A 168 3.07 12.63 -11.69
CA THR A 168 2.45 11.57 -10.87
C THR A 168 0.95 11.80 -10.77
N LEU A 169 0.17 10.76 -11.10
CA LEU A 169 -1.28 10.85 -11.05
C LEU A 169 -1.76 10.87 -9.60
N VAL A 170 -2.71 11.76 -9.31
CA VAL A 170 -3.41 11.84 -8.03
C VAL A 170 -4.91 11.75 -8.22
N VAL A 171 -5.59 11.36 -7.15
CA VAL A 171 -7.05 11.31 -7.06
C VAL A 171 -7.50 12.40 -6.10
N VAL A 172 -8.38 13.28 -6.59
CA VAL A 172 -9.04 14.33 -5.80
C VAL A 172 -10.51 13.98 -5.69
N SER A 173 -11.10 14.07 -4.50
CA SER A 173 -12.52 13.77 -4.26
C SER A 173 -13.10 14.67 -3.18
N SER A 174 -14.42 14.62 -2.98
CA SER A 174 -14.99 15.26 -1.79
C SER A 174 -14.54 14.54 -0.50
N PRO A 175 -14.33 15.30 0.59
CA PRO A 175 -13.94 14.70 1.86
C PRO A 175 -15.10 13.88 2.43
N LYS A 176 -14.77 12.82 3.18
CA LYS A 176 -15.74 11.92 3.82
C LYS A 176 -15.39 11.79 5.29
N GLU A 177 -16.40 11.77 6.14
CA GLU A 177 -16.25 11.39 7.54
C GLU A 177 -16.21 9.86 7.63
N ILE A 178 -15.19 9.33 8.31
CA ILE A 178 -14.97 7.89 8.47
C ILE A 178 -15.04 7.57 9.95
N GLU A 179 -16.12 6.91 10.36
CA GLU A 179 -16.32 6.46 11.75
C GLU A 179 -15.47 5.24 12.06
N CYS A 180 -15.42 4.29 11.12
CA CYS A 180 -14.67 3.05 11.26
C CYS A 180 -14.00 2.61 9.94
N GLU A 181 -12.85 1.96 10.07
CA GLU A 181 -12.16 1.29 8.97
C GLU A 181 -12.08 -0.20 9.28
N TRP A 182 -12.51 -1.04 8.33
CA TRP A 182 -12.44 -2.49 8.41
C TRP A 182 -11.54 -3.05 7.32
N ARG A 183 -10.83 -4.13 7.63
CA ARG A 183 -9.98 -4.86 6.70
C ARG A 183 -10.38 -6.32 6.68
N PHE A 184 -10.46 -6.88 5.48
CA PHE A 184 -10.87 -8.25 5.25
C PHE A 184 -9.82 -8.98 4.44
N VAL A 185 -9.61 -10.25 4.75
CA VAL A 185 -8.89 -11.17 3.88
C VAL A 185 -9.93 -11.93 3.06
N VAL A 186 -9.77 -11.91 1.74
CA VAL A 186 -10.65 -12.59 0.80
C VAL A 186 -9.86 -13.68 0.08
N ALA A 187 -10.33 -14.92 0.16
CA ALA A 187 -9.79 -16.08 -0.56
C ALA A 187 -10.94 -16.87 -1.17
N ASP A 188 -10.76 -17.38 -2.38
CA ASP A 188 -11.80 -18.13 -3.11
C ASP A 188 -13.16 -17.42 -3.16
N ARG A 189 -13.12 -16.10 -3.36
CA ARG A 189 -14.31 -15.22 -3.39
C ARG A 189 -15.13 -15.21 -2.09
N LYS A 190 -14.52 -15.60 -0.95
CA LYS A 190 -15.12 -15.58 0.38
C LYS A 190 -14.27 -14.75 1.33
N ILE A 191 -14.92 -14.03 2.23
CA ILE A 191 -14.24 -13.40 3.37
C ILE A 191 -13.84 -14.54 4.32
N VAL A 192 -12.55 -14.69 4.59
CA VAL A 192 -12.02 -15.74 5.48
C VAL A 192 -11.70 -15.22 6.87
N THR A 193 -11.42 -13.92 7.01
CA THR A 193 -11.28 -13.22 8.29
C THR A 193 -11.36 -11.71 8.07
N GLY A 194 -11.60 -10.95 9.13
CA GLY A 194 -11.40 -9.51 9.12
C GLY A 194 -11.03 -8.94 10.48
N CYS A 195 -10.65 -7.67 10.48
CA CYS A 195 -10.51 -6.90 11.70
C CYS A 195 -11.02 -5.47 11.49
N GLN A 196 -11.55 -4.89 12.57
CA GLN A 196 -11.56 -3.44 12.68
C GLN A 196 -10.11 -2.97 12.75
N TYR A 197 -9.78 -1.93 12.00
CA TYR A 197 -8.46 -1.32 11.99
C TYR A 197 -8.46 -0.01 12.74
N LYS A 198 -9.51 0.80 12.55
CA LYS A 198 -9.67 2.09 13.21
C LYS A 198 -11.11 2.36 13.62
N GLN A 199 -11.26 3.08 14.72
CA GLN A 199 -12.49 3.72 15.17
C GLN A 199 -12.16 5.15 15.60
N ASP A 200 -12.93 6.13 15.12
CA ASP A 200 -12.74 7.55 15.44
C ASP A 200 -11.28 8.00 15.27
N ALA A 201 -10.69 7.59 14.13
CA ALA A 201 -9.28 7.78 13.76
C ALA A 201 -8.21 7.11 14.65
N LYS A 202 -8.59 6.42 15.74
CA LYS A 202 -7.70 5.66 16.62
C LYS A 202 -7.60 4.21 16.15
N LEU A 203 -6.43 3.61 16.33
CA LEU A 203 -6.24 2.18 16.07
C LEU A 203 -7.11 1.36 17.03
N ASP A 204 -7.89 0.45 16.48
CA ASP A 204 -8.74 -0.46 17.26
C ASP A 204 -8.82 -1.81 16.56
N TYR A 205 -7.96 -2.73 16.99
CA TYR A 205 -7.78 -4.05 16.40
C TYR A 205 -8.76 -5.07 16.99
N GLN A 206 -10.01 -5.04 16.52
CA GLN A 206 -11.04 -6.02 16.93
C GLN A 206 -11.21 -7.10 15.85
N PRO A 207 -10.91 -8.38 16.15
CA PRO A 207 -11.08 -9.46 15.18
C PRO A 207 -12.56 -9.75 14.89
N ARG A 208 -12.84 -10.28 13.69
CA ARG A 208 -14.18 -10.72 13.26
C ARG A 208 -14.13 -12.00 12.43
#